data_AF-A0A7U6KPQ4-F1
#
_entry.id   AF-A0A7U6KPQ4-F1
#
_cell.length_a   1.000
_cell.length_b   1.000
_cell.length_c   1.000
_cell.angle_alpha   90.00
_cell.angle_beta   90.00
_cell.angle_gamma   90.00
#
_symmetry.space_group_name_H-M   'P 1'
#
loop_
_entity.id
_entity.type
_entity.pdbx_description
1 polymer ?
#
loop_
_entity_poly.entity_id
_entity_poly.type
_entity_poly.pdbx_seq_one_letter_code
_entity_poly.pdbx_strand_id
1 'polypeptide(L)'
;MTDMTNNNMTGQTDEEIINHEQFEDMRDLLEEDFVELIQVYLNDSQKRVAALRIAQQEDDNANGFETAHALKGASANLGTTQLVRLSSQLQECCRERHISEQADLIEEIAAALQRAEQEIYQRLGQ
;
A
#
# COMPACT_ATOMS: atom_id res chain seq x y z
N MET A 1 -5.49 46.14 9.06
CA MET A 1 -4.29 45.61 8.39
C MET A 1 -4.05 44.23 8.95
N THR A 2 -3.96 43.28 8.05
CA THR A 2 -4.12 41.83 8.21
C THR A 2 -2.92 41.19 8.89
N ASP A 3 -3.18 40.42 9.95
CA ASP A 3 -2.37 39.26 10.31
C ASP A 3 -3.33 38.08 10.50
N MET A 4 -3.63 37.41 9.37
CA MET A 4 -4.17 36.07 9.35
C MET A 4 -3.00 35.11 9.24
N THR A 5 -2.43 34.70 10.37
CA THR A 5 -1.40 33.66 10.39
C THR A 5 -2.07 32.29 10.34
N ASN A 6 -2.34 31.89 9.11
CA ASN A 6 -2.21 30.54 8.54
C ASN A 6 -2.38 29.36 9.53
N ASN A 7 -3.62 28.89 9.63
CA ASN A 7 -3.94 27.52 10.00
C ASN A 7 -3.62 26.63 8.78
N ASN A 8 -2.65 25.73 8.89
CA ASN A 8 -2.63 24.49 8.11
C ASN A 8 -1.77 23.44 8.82
N MET A 9 -2.48 22.76 9.72
CA MET A 9 -2.30 21.43 10.25
C MET A 9 -1.76 20.44 9.18
N THR A 10 -0.46 20.23 9.10
CA THR A 10 0.11 18.99 8.55
C THR A 10 0.16 17.98 9.69
N GLY A 11 -1.00 17.40 10.00
CA GLY A 11 -1.03 16.17 10.78
C GLY A 11 -0.38 15.08 9.93
N GLN A 12 0.93 14.90 10.09
CA GLN A 12 1.54 13.60 9.88
C GLN A 12 0.87 12.71 10.93
N THR A 13 -0.22 12.07 10.57
CA THR A 13 -0.79 11.01 11.41
C THR A 13 0.30 9.95 11.52
N ASP A 14 0.73 9.67 12.75
CA ASP A 14 1.45 8.47 13.16
C ASP A 14 0.60 7.22 12.84
N GLU A 15 0.26 7.02 11.57
CA GLU A 15 -0.45 5.84 11.08
C GLU A 15 0.57 4.72 11.08
N GLU A 16 0.37 3.77 12.00
CA GLU A 16 1.17 2.57 12.15
C GLU A 16 1.33 1.87 10.78
N ILE A 17 2.57 1.76 10.28
CA ILE A 17 2.89 1.21 8.94
C ILE A 17 2.32 -0.22 8.81
N ILE A 18 2.43 -0.99 9.88
CA ILE A 18 1.97 -2.38 9.97
C ILE A 18 1.31 -2.58 11.32
N ASN A 19 0.02 -2.93 11.31
CA ASN A 19 -0.71 -3.30 12.52
C ASN A 19 0.02 -4.42 13.28
N HIS A 20 0.46 -4.12 14.49
CA HIS A 20 1.28 -5.04 15.28
C HIS A 20 0.55 -6.35 15.59
N GLU A 21 -0.67 -6.29 16.14
CA GLU A 21 -1.45 -7.48 16.53
C GLU A 21 -1.64 -8.44 15.35
N GLN A 22 -2.09 -7.92 14.20
CA GLN A 22 -2.32 -8.74 13.02
C GLN A 22 -1.03 -9.35 12.45
N PHE A 23 0.08 -8.62 12.50
CA PHE A 23 1.37 -9.12 12.03
C PHE A 23 1.89 -10.25 12.94
N GLU A 24 1.82 -10.06 14.25
CA GLU A 24 2.25 -11.07 15.22
C GLU A 24 1.34 -12.29 15.20
N ASP A 25 0.01 -12.12 15.09
CA ASP A 25 -0.95 -13.22 14.94
C ASP A 25 -0.65 -14.06 13.70
N MET A 26 -0.34 -13.42 12.57
CA MET A 26 0.03 -14.12 11.33
C MET A 26 1.37 -14.85 11.47
N ARG A 27 2.34 -14.23 12.15
CA ARG A 27 3.65 -14.83 12.40
C ARG A 27 3.52 -16.05 13.31
N ASP A 28 2.76 -15.94 14.37
CA ASP A 28 2.56 -17.03 15.33
C ASP A 28 1.71 -18.16 14.72
N LEU A 29 0.78 -17.86 13.81
CA LEU A 29 -0.01 -18.86 13.09
C LEU A 29 0.83 -19.67 12.09
N LEU A 30 1.77 -19.03 11.39
CA LEU A 30 2.55 -19.65 10.31
C LEU A 30 3.93 -20.16 10.75
N GLU A 31 4.44 -19.70 11.89
CA GLU A 31 5.73 -20.08 12.47
C GLU A 31 6.88 -20.06 11.42
N GLU A 32 7.33 -21.24 10.99
CA GLU A 32 8.43 -21.41 10.03
C GLU A 32 8.10 -20.95 8.60
N ASP A 33 6.82 -21.03 8.20
CA ASP A 33 6.35 -20.64 6.86
C ASP A 33 6.18 -19.12 6.71
N PHE A 34 6.24 -18.37 7.82
CA PHE A 34 5.98 -16.92 7.81
C PHE A 34 6.97 -16.16 6.93
N VAL A 35 8.26 -16.51 7.00
CA VAL A 35 9.31 -15.82 6.22
C VAL A 35 9.12 -16.06 4.72
N GLU A 36 8.74 -17.28 4.33
CA GLU A 36 8.43 -17.59 2.93
C GLU A 36 7.20 -16.79 2.44
N LEU A 37 6.14 -16.73 3.24
CA LEU A 37 4.94 -15.95 2.92
C LEU A 37 5.26 -14.47 2.74
N ILE A 38 6.10 -13.88 3.60
CA ILE A 38 6.55 -12.50 3.47
C ILE A 38 7.31 -12.27 2.15
N GLN A 39 8.22 -13.18 1.77
CA GLN A 39 8.97 -13.06 0.52
C GLN A 39 8.05 -13.13 -0.70
N VAL A 40 7.07 -14.04 -0.68
CA VAL A 40 6.05 -14.14 -1.74
C VAL A 40 5.22 -12.86 -1.81
N TYR A 41 4.75 -12.36 -0.67
CA TYR A 41 3.98 -11.11 -0.58
C TYR A 41 4.75 -9.91 -1.16
N LEU A 42 6.01 -9.73 -0.79
CA LEU A 42 6.81 -8.59 -1.24
C LEU A 42 7.05 -8.65 -2.75
N ASN A 43 7.47 -9.82 -3.26
CA ASN A 43 7.70 -10.02 -4.70
C ASN A 43 6.43 -9.78 -5.52
N ASP A 44 5.29 -10.31 -5.08
CA ASP A 44 4.03 -10.14 -5.79
C ASP A 44 3.50 -8.71 -5.69
N SER A 45 3.68 -8.03 -4.55
CA SER A 45 3.31 -6.63 -4.39
C SER A 45 4.13 -5.72 -5.31
N GLN A 46 5.43 -5.97 -5.46
CA GLN A 46 6.29 -5.22 -6.39
C GLN A 46 5.84 -5.40 -7.85
N LYS A 47 5.49 -6.64 -8.26
CA LYS A 47 4.93 -6.90 -9.60
C LYS A 47 3.60 -6.18 -9.81
N ARG A 48 2.74 -6.11 -8.79
CA ARG A 48 1.45 -5.40 -8.86
C ARG A 48 1.65 -3.90 -9.02
N VAL A 49 2.59 -3.29 -8.31
CA VAL A 49 2.93 -1.87 -8.51
C VAL A 49 3.39 -1.61 -9.95
N ALA A 50 4.23 -2.49 -10.53
CA ALA A 50 4.60 -2.39 -11.94
C ALA A 50 3.38 -2.51 -12.88
N ALA A 51 2.46 -3.44 -12.60
CA ALA A 51 1.23 -3.60 -13.37
C ALA A 51 0.30 -2.37 -13.26
N LEU A 52 0.22 -1.72 -12.10
CA LEU A 52 -0.53 -0.47 -11.92
C LEU A 52 0.03 0.65 -12.79
N ARG A 53 1.36 0.80 -12.86
CA ARG A 53 2.01 1.78 -13.74
C ARG A 53 1.67 1.52 -15.21
N ILE A 54 1.64 0.26 -15.63
CA ILE A 54 1.24 -0.11 -17.01
C ILE A 54 -0.23 0.22 -17.24
N ALA A 55 -1.13 -0.17 -16.33
CA ALA A 55 -2.55 0.14 -16.43
C ALA A 55 -2.82 1.65 -16.50
N GLN A 56 -2.06 2.46 -15.76
CA GLN A 56 -2.13 3.92 -15.82
C GLN A 56 -1.71 4.47 -17.18
N GLN A 57 -0.61 3.98 -17.77
CA GLN A 57 -0.12 4.42 -19.08
C GLN A 57 -1.08 4.07 -20.21
N GLU A 58 -1.76 2.92 -20.11
CA GLU A 58 -2.72 2.43 -21.09
C GLU A 58 -4.17 2.91 -20.84
N ASP A 59 -4.40 3.74 -19.81
CA ASP A 59 -5.72 4.17 -19.33
C ASP A 59 -6.69 2.98 -19.04
N ASP A 60 -6.13 1.83 -18.67
CA ASP A 60 -6.85 0.59 -18.39
C ASP A 60 -7.36 0.56 -16.95
N ASN A 61 -8.47 1.25 -16.75
CA ASN A 61 -9.15 1.34 -15.45
C ASN A 61 -9.63 -0.03 -14.94
N ALA A 62 -9.97 -0.97 -15.81
CA ALA A 62 -10.43 -2.30 -15.39
C ALA A 62 -9.27 -3.11 -14.79
N ASN A 63 -8.14 -3.19 -15.50
CA ASN A 63 -6.96 -3.88 -14.99
C ASN A 63 -6.36 -3.18 -13.76
N GLY A 64 -6.39 -1.85 -13.73
CA GLY A 64 -5.96 -1.08 -12.57
C GLY A 64 -6.81 -1.36 -11.32
N PHE A 65 -8.13 -1.43 -11.47
CA PHE A 65 -9.04 -1.77 -10.38
C PHE A 65 -8.75 -3.16 -9.81
N GLU A 66 -8.63 -4.18 -10.67
CA GLU A 66 -8.37 -5.56 -10.24
C GLU A 66 -6.99 -5.70 -9.58
N THR A 67 -5.98 -5.03 -10.13
CA THR A 67 -4.63 -5.03 -9.56
C THR A 67 -4.60 -4.37 -8.18
N ALA A 68 -5.27 -3.21 -8.04
CA ALA A 68 -5.40 -2.51 -6.76
C ALA A 68 -6.22 -3.34 -5.75
N HIS A 69 -7.28 -4.03 -6.19
CA HIS A 69 -8.08 -4.92 -5.36
C HIS A 69 -7.25 -6.05 -4.76
N ALA A 70 -6.46 -6.72 -5.60
CA ALA A 70 -5.62 -7.81 -5.15
C ALA A 70 -4.48 -7.34 -4.24
N LEU A 71 -3.85 -6.19 -4.53
CA LEU A 71 -2.85 -5.59 -3.64
C LEU A 71 -3.46 -5.24 -2.27
N LYS A 72 -4.66 -4.66 -2.26
CA LYS A 72 -5.41 -4.37 -1.02
C LYS A 72 -5.66 -5.63 -0.20
N GLY A 73 -6.13 -6.71 -0.82
CA GLY A 73 -6.42 -7.96 -0.11
C GLY A 73 -5.18 -8.57 0.53
N ALA A 74 -4.07 -8.66 -0.22
CA ALA A 74 -2.81 -9.15 0.30
C ALA A 74 -2.27 -8.25 1.44
N SER A 75 -2.35 -6.94 1.26
CA SER A 75 -1.91 -5.94 2.24
C SER A 75 -2.74 -5.98 3.53
N ALA A 76 -4.05 -6.21 3.41
CA ALA A 76 -4.97 -6.34 4.53
C ALA A 76 -4.69 -7.60 5.34
N ASN A 77 -4.26 -8.70 4.72
CA ASN A 77 -3.89 -9.91 5.48
C ASN A 77 -2.69 -9.65 6.40
N LEU A 78 -1.68 -8.92 5.93
CA LEU A 78 -0.46 -8.62 6.71
C LEU A 78 -0.57 -7.39 7.61
N GLY A 79 -1.71 -6.68 7.58
CA GLY A 79 -1.91 -5.48 8.40
C GLY A 79 -1.17 -4.23 7.90
N THR A 80 -0.78 -4.17 6.62
CA THR A 80 -0.13 -2.98 6.03
C THR A 80 -1.17 -1.89 5.73
N THR A 81 -1.57 -1.16 6.76
CA THR A 81 -2.70 -0.22 6.79
C THR A 81 -2.65 0.82 5.67
N GLN A 82 -1.48 1.42 5.44
CA GLN A 82 -1.28 2.45 4.43
C GLN A 82 -1.49 1.90 3.01
N LEU A 83 -1.00 0.69 2.72
CA LEU A 83 -1.22 0.05 1.42
C LEU A 83 -2.69 -0.29 1.19
N VAL A 84 -3.41 -0.74 2.24
CA VAL A 84 -4.85 -0.98 2.16
C VAL A 84 -5.61 0.30 1.82
N ARG A 85 -5.27 1.41 2.48
CA ARG A 85 -5.89 2.72 2.25
C ARG A 85 -5.62 3.24 0.84
N LEU A 86 -4.35 3.31 0.44
CA LEU A 86 -3.97 3.84 -0.88
C LEU A 86 -4.50 2.96 -2.02
N SER A 87 -4.47 1.64 -1.88
CA SER A 87 -5.07 0.73 -2.86
C SER A 87 -6.59 0.94 -2.97
N SER A 88 -7.27 1.21 -1.85
CA SER A 88 -8.71 1.54 -1.86
C SER A 88 -9.00 2.86 -2.57
N GLN A 89 -8.14 3.87 -2.40
CA GLN A 89 -8.26 5.15 -3.10
C GLN A 89 -8.09 4.94 -4.61
N LEU A 90 -7.09 4.16 -5.03
CA LEU A 90 -6.87 3.87 -6.45
C LEU A 90 -8.04 3.08 -7.06
N GLN A 91 -8.66 2.17 -6.31
CA GLN A 91 -9.88 1.49 -6.73
C GLN A 91 -11.01 2.48 -7.03
N GLU A 92 -11.19 3.52 -6.22
CA GLU A 92 -12.22 4.54 -6.46
C GLU A 92 -11.90 5.35 -7.73
N CYS A 93 -10.66 5.81 -7.90
CA CYS A 93 -10.24 6.49 -9.12
C CYS A 93 -10.46 5.64 -10.38
N CYS A 94 -10.21 4.33 -10.31
CA CYS A 94 -10.48 3.41 -11.42
C CYS A 94 -11.99 3.27 -11.70
N ARG A 95 -12.85 3.25 -10.67
CA ARG A 95 -14.31 3.23 -10.84
C ARG A 95 -14.81 4.49 -11.54
N GLU A 96 -14.22 5.63 -11.22
CA GLU A 96 -14.51 6.93 -11.84
C GLU A 96 -13.86 7.12 -13.23
N ARG A 97 -13.04 6.16 -13.68
CA ARG A 97 -12.30 6.17 -14.95
C ARG A 97 -11.18 7.23 -15.04
N HIS A 98 -10.50 7.48 -13.93
CA HIS A 98 -9.44 8.48 -13.83
C HIS A 98 -8.05 7.89 -13.60
N ILE A 99 -7.81 6.60 -13.87
CA ILE A 99 -6.50 5.96 -13.58
C ILE A 99 -5.34 6.66 -14.28
N SER A 100 -5.52 7.14 -15.51
CA SER A 100 -4.49 7.85 -16.29
C SER A 100 -3.95 9.11 -15.57
N GLU A 101 -4.72 9.67 -14.64
CA GLU A 101 -4.36 10.84 -13.83
C GLU A 101 -3.69 10.46 -12.48
N GLN A 102 -3.62 9.17 -12.13
CA GLN A 102 -3.19 8.70 -10.81
C GLN A 102 -1.72 8.29 -10.71
N ALA A 103 -0.83 8.90 -11.50
CA ALA A 103 0.60 8.62 -11.43
C ALA A 103 1.17 8.83 -10.01
N ASP A 104 0.83 9.97 -9.38
CA ASP A 104 1.29 10.31 -8.04
C ASP A 104 0.80 9.31 -6.99
N LEU A 105 -0.48 8.91 -7.05
CA LEU A 105 -1.05 7.91 -6.14
C LEU A 105 -0.38 6.54 -6.29
N ILE A 106 -0.02 6.13 -7.51
CA ILE A 106 0.70 4.88 -7.75
C ILE A 106 2.12 4.93 -7.18
N GLU A 107 2.80 6.08 -7.27
CA GLU A 107 4.12 6.25 -6.64
C GLU A 107 4.02 6.33 -5.10
N GLU A 108 2.93 6.87 -4.56
CA GLU A 108 2.65 6.79 -3.12
C GLU A 108 2.46 5.35 -2.65
N ILE A 109 1.75 4.51 -3.43
CA ILE A 109 1.63 3.06 -3.17
C ILE A 109 3.02 2.40 -3.19
N ALA A 110 3.85 2.71 -4.19
CA ALA A 110 5.20 2.17 -4.28
C ALA A 110 6.06 2.54 -3.06
N ALA A 111 6.00 3.80 -2.63
CA ALA A 111 6.72 4.27 -1.45
C ALA A 111 6.18 3.65 -0.15
N ALA A 112 4.86 3.43 -0.06
CA ALA A 112 4.25 2.73 1.07
C ALA A 112 4.71 1.26 1.15
N LEU A 113 4.84 0.58 0.01
CA LEU A 113 5.38 -0.78 -0.05
C LEU A 113 6.82 -0.83 0.44
N GLN A 114 7.66 0.12 0.04
CA GLN A 114 9.05 0.19 0.52
C GLN A 114 9.14 0.42 2.03
N ARG A 115 8.27 1.28 2.60
CA ARG A 115 8.20 1.48 4.05
C ARG A 115 7.75 0.21 4.78
N ALA A 116 6.74 -0.49 4.26
CA ALA A 116 6.29 -1.76 4.82
C ALA A 116 7.39 -2.82 4.77
N GLU A 117 8.12 -2.93 3.66
CA GLU A 117 9.26 -3.84 3.52
C GLU A 117 10.35 -3.57 4.56
N GLN A 118 10.72 -2.31 4.76
CA GLN A 118 11.69 -1.91 5.79
C GLN A 118 11.24 -2.30 7.20
N GLU A 119 9.99 -1.99 7.55
CA GLU A 119 9.42 -2.33 8.87
C GLU A 119 9.38 -3.85 9.08
N ILE A 120 9.02 -4.63 8.05
CA ILE A 120 9.04 -6.09 8.09
C ILE A 120 10.44 -6.61 8.40
N TYR A 121 11.46 -6.13 7.69
CA TYR A 121 12.83 -6.58 7.93
C TYR A 121 13.34 -6.20 9.32
N GLN A 122 13.01 -5.00 9.81
CA GLN A 122 13.32 -4.61 11.19
C GLN A 122 12.70 -5.58 12.21
N ARG A 123 11.43 -5.98 12.02
CA ARG A 123 10.74 -6.95 12.91
C ARG A 123 11.32 -8.36 12.81
N LEU A 124 11.79 -8.77 11.63
CA LEU A 124 12.47 -10.07 11.44
C LEU A 124 13.92 -10.06 11.93
N GLY A 125 14.46 -8.91 12.34
CA GLY A 125 15.86 -8.75 12.73
C GLY A 125 16.85 -8.89 11.57
N GLN A 126 16.42 -8.53 10.35
CA GLN A 126 17.19 -8.63 9.10
C GLN A 126 17.60 -7.25 8.57
#